data_AF-A0AAE2YCJ6-F1
#
_entry.id   AF-A0AAE2YCJ6-F1
#
_cell.length_a   1.000
_cell.length_b   1.000
_cell.length_c   1.000
_cell.angle_alpha   90.00
_cell.angle_beta   90.00
_cell.angle_gamma   90.00
#
_symmetry.space_group_name_H-M   'P 1'
#
loop_
_entity.id
_entity.type
_entity.pdbx_description
1 polymer ?
#
loop_
_entity_poly.entity_id
_entity_poly.type
_entity_poly.pdbx_seq_one_letter_code
_entity_poly.pdbx_strand_id
1 'polypeptide(L)'
;MNFWFEFFFSIINSLGTQQYYDIIRGKVRLEEIVKPEKVDLHFLRFNVENSVAFIYPKIKELFSLLLSEVKGLLSILKTIKSEVAEQFINELEETLGKWLASEENLYCIIEEALKDKSVNSVDKIISLANYLIDFARSFLRCIGYISPSIKAGGQYELDDFVKVLERIKGIQKDLTLILDFRREAYEHSEKFNEQIPIALWGDRETALKKFEAFARFELKTDKLIPENFSAEDLAFGLVQAKAELNIVSNAIEMEKEKIYALKAAADLLESPILEILYQGILKRRKIAKKYIQLLYQNLDNLQRETQKVLESKGQH
;
A
#
# COMPACT_ATOMS: atom_id res chain seq x y z
N MET A 1 -2.96 -22.64 -3.71
CA MET A 1 -3.60 -23.88 -3.22
C MET A 1 -3.80 -23.73 -1.71
N ASN A 2 -4.96 -24.07 -1.20
CA ASN A 2 -5.52 -23.51 0.03
C ASN A 2 -5.08 -24.32 1.26
N PHE A 3 -3.77 -24.37 1.52
CA PHE A 3 -3.12 -25.35 2.42
C PHE A 3 -3.69 -25.38 3.86
N TRP A 4 -4.05 -24.23 4.44
CA TRP A 4 -4.65 -24.22 5.79
C TRP A 4 -6.05 -24.83 5.82
N PHE A 5 -6.90 -24.50 4.84
CA PHE A 5 -8.23 -25.09 4.75
C PHE A 5 -8.14 -26.59 4.40
N GLU A 6 -7.17 -27.00 3.58
CA GLU A 6 -6.88 -28.42 3.33
C GLU A 6 -6.48 -29.16 4.62
N PHE A 7 -5.61 -28.56 5.45
CA PHE A 7 -5.24 -29.10 6.76
C PHE A 7 -6.45 -29.21 7.70
N PHE A 8 -7.25 -28.15 7.80
CA PHE A 8 -8.45 -28.13 8.62
C PHE A 8 -9.50 -29.15 8.16
N PHE A 9 -9.81 -29.18 6.86
CA PHE A 9 -10.78 -30.12 6.29
C PHE A 9 -10.33 -31.56 6.43
N SER A 10 -9.04 -31.83 6.28
CA SER A 10 -8.46 -33.16 6.50
C SER A 10 -8.75 -33.64 7.92
N ILE A 11 -8.48 -32.81 8.93
CA ILE A 11 -8.72 -33.17 10.34
C ILE A 11 -10.21 -33.33 10.64
N ILE A 12 -11.06 -32.41 10.19
CA ILE A 12 -12.51 -32.46 10.46
C ILE A 12 -13.20 -33.64 9.75
N ASN A 13 -12.87 -33.90 8.48
CA ASN A 13 -13.41 -35.06 7.76
C ASN A 13 -12.98 -36.37 8.40
N SER A 14 -11.77 -36.42 8.96
CA SER A 14 -11.26 -37.60 9.67
C SER A 14 -12.03 -37.91 10.96
N LEU A 15 -12.66 -36.91 11.57
CA LEU A 15 -13.58 -37.07 12.69
C LEU A 15 -15.00 -37.51 12.26
N GLY A 16 -15.22 -37.72 10.96
CA GLY A 16 -16.48 -38.26 10.42
C GLY A 16 -17.57 -37.22 10.13
N THR A 17 -17.22 -35.94 9.99
CA THR A 17 -18.19 -34.88 9.66
C THR A 17 -17.75 -34.04 8.46
N GLN A 18 -18.72 -33.71 7.60
CA GLN A 18 -18.57 -32.76 6.50
C GLN A 18 -19.19 -31.39 6.81
N GLN A 19 -19.78 -31.20 8.01
CA GLN A 19 -20.43 -29.96 8.42
C GLN A 19 -19.44 -28.89 8.92
N TYR A 20 -18.20 -28.91 8.42
CA TYR A 20 -17.11 -28.02 8.83
C TYR A 20 -17.49 -26.54 8.78
N TYR A 21 -18.37 -26.15 7.85
CA TYR A 21 -18.80 -24.78 7.67
C TYR A 21 -19.70 -24.27 8.79
N ASP A 22 -20.68 -25.08 9.19
CA ASP A 22 -21.60 -24.73 10.27
C ASP A 22 -20.88 -24.76 11.63
N ILE A 23 -19.86 -25.63 11.77
CA ILE A 23 -18.94 -25.66 12.92
C ILE A 23 -18.14 -24.35 13.03
N ILE A 24 -17.46 -23.93 11.96
CA ILE A 24 -16.69 -22.67 11.96
C ILE A 24 -17.61 -21.49 12.32
N ARG A 25 -18.83 -21.44 11.75
CA ARG A 25 -19.80 -20.37 12.03
C ARG A 25 -20.43 -20.44 13.41
N GLY A 26 -20.15 -21.48 14.20
CA GLY A 26 -20.71 -21.67 15.54
C GLY A 26 -22.20 -22.01 15.54
N LYS A 27 -22.74 -22.47 14.41
CA LYS A 27 -24.14 -22.95 14.34
C LYS A 27 -24.32 -24.32 14.97
N VAL A 28 -23.27 -25.13 14.95
CA VAL A 28 -23.23 -26.48 15.54
C VAL A 28 -21.89 -26.66 16.25
N ARG A 29 -21.86 -27.34 17.39
CA ARG A 29 -20.60 -27.67 18.08
C ARG A 29 -20.02 -28.98 17.56
N LEU A 30 -18.70 -29.11 17.53
CA LEU A 30 -18.04 -30.32 17.01
C LEU A 30 -18.44 -31.56 17.82
N GLU A 31 -18.57 -31.40 19.14
CA GLU A 31 -18.94 -32.43 20.12
C GLU A 31 -20.39 -32.91 19.98
N GLU A 32 -21.25 -32.11 19.34
CA GLU A 32 -22.64 -32.49 19.07
C GLU A 32 -22.74 -33.46 17.87
N ILE A 33 -21.72 -33.47 17.01
CA ILE A 33 -21.69 -34.23 15.75
C ILE A 33 -20.78 -35.46 15.86
N VAL A 34 -19.59 -35.26 16.42
CA VAL A 34 -18.56 -36.30 16.49
C VAL A 34 -18.79 -37.17 17.72
N LYS A 35 -18.99 -38.47 17.48
CA LYS A 35 -19.07 -39.49 18.52
C LYS A 35 -17.75 -40.25 18.58
N PRO A 36 -16.91 -40.05 19.62
CA PRO A 36 -15.55 -40.60 19.67
C PRO A 36 -15.47 -42.10 19.39
N GLU A 37 -16.43 -42.87 19.92
CA GLU A 37 -16.52 -44.32 19.77
C GLU A 37 -16.86 -44.80 18.35
N LYS A 38 -17.29 -43.90 17.46
CA LYS A 38 -17.65 -44.21 16.06
C LYS A 38 -16.59 -43.77 15.06
N VAL A 39 -15.54 -43.10 15.51
CA VAL A 39 -14.47 -42.60 14.64
C VAL A 39 -13.52 -43.74 14.27
N ASP A 40 -13.19 -43.86 12.98
CA ASP A 40 -12.14 -44.77 12.52
C ASP A 40 -10.78 -44.23 12.97
N LEU A 41 -10.25 -44.83 14.04
CA LEU A 41 -8.98 -44.45 14.65
C LEU A 41 -7.79 -44.58 13.67
N HIS A 42 -7.82 -45.57 12.77
CA HIS A 42 -6.72 -45.80 11.84
C HIS A 42 -6.71 -44.72 10.75
N PHE A 43 -7.88 -44.43 10.19
CA PHE A 43 -8.06 -43.35 9.22
C PHE A 43 -7.73 -41.97 9.82
N LEU A 44 -8.19 -41.70 11.04
CA LEU A 44 -7.90 -40.47 11.78
C LEU A 44 -6.40 -40.23 11.91
N ARG A 45 -5.69 -41.23 12.43
CA ARG A 45 -4.24 -41.15 12.66
C ARG A 45 -3.47 -40.98 11.35
N PHE A 46 -3.82 -41.74 10.32
CA PHE A 46 -3.19 -41.63 9.01
C PHE A 46 -3.35 -40.21 8.42
N ASN A 47 -4.55 -39.63 8.47
CA ASN A 47 -4.76 -38.28 7.93
C ASN A 47 -4.08 -37.20 8.76
N VAL A 48 -4.09 -37.30 10.09
CA VAL A 48 -3.39 -36.37 10.97
C VAL A 48 -1.88 -36.44 10.71
N GLU A 49 -1.28 -37.65 10.68
CA GLU A 49 0.14 -37.86 10.36
C GLU A 49 0.53 -37.23 9.03
N ASN A 50 -0.21 -37.52 7.96
CA ASN A 50 0.08 -36.98 6.63
C ASN A 50 -0.09 -35.46 6.57
N SER A 51 -1.15 -34.91 7.17
CA SER A 51 -1.43 -33.47 7.12
C SER A 51 -0.35 -32.69 7.89
N VAL A 52 0.13 -33.23 9.00
CA VAL A 52 1.20 -32.64 9.80
C VAL A 52 2.56 -32.79 9.12
N ALA A 53 2.85 -33.92 8.48
CA ALA A 53 4.13 -34.12 7.80
C ALA A 53 4.27 -33.26 6.53
N PHE A 54 3.20 -33.09 5.75
CA PHE A 54 3.29 -32.52 4.40
C PHE A 54 2.66 -31.13 4.24
N ILE A 55 1.62 -30.80 5.01
CA ILE A 55 0.86 -29.55 4.84
C ILE A 55 1.27 -28.53 5.89
N TYR A 56 1.41 -28.94 7.15
CA TYR A 56 1.75 -28.04 8.26
C TYR A 56 3.05 -27.23 8.06
N PRO A 57 4.18 -27.79 7.59
CA PRO A 57 5.41 -27.01 7.38
C PRO A 57 5.20 -25.85 6.39
N LYS A 58 4.39 -26.05 5.35
CA LYS A 58 4.05 -25.02 4.35
C LYS A 58 3.17 -23.93 4.95
N ILE A 59 2.21 -24.30 5.81
CA ILE A 59 1.37 -23.33 6.54
C ILE A 59 2.25 -22.48 7.48
N LYS A 60 3.18 -23.13 8.19
CA LYS A 60 4.10 -22.45 9.12
C LYS A 60 4.96 -21.41 8.40
N GLU A 61 5.57 -21.80 7.28
CA GLU A 61 6.40 -20.89 6.49
C GLU A 61 5.56 -19.69 6.02
N LEU A 62 4.36 -19.95 5.51
CA LEU A 62 3.44 -18.92 5.08
C LEU A 62 3.06 -17.95 6.22
N PHE A 63 2.70 -18.47 7.40
CA PHE A 63 2.28 -17.60 8.51
C PHE A 63 3.45 -16.84 9.14
N SER A 64 4.64 -17.42 9.14
CA SER A 64 5.87 -16.72 9.53
C SER A 64 6.15 -15.55 8.60
N LEU A 65 6.02 -15.76 7.28
CA LEU A 65 6.16 -14.71 6.28
C LEU A 65 5.10 -13.62 6.48
N LEU A 66 3.82 -14.00 6.60
CA LEU A 66 2.71 -13.06 6.81
C LEU A 66 2.91 -12.24 8.09
N LEU A 67 3.37 -12.85 9.19
CA LEU A 67 3.60 -12.12 10.43
C LEU A 67 4.74 -11.10 10.29
N SER A 68 5.82 -11.46 9.59
CA SER A 68 6.91 -10.52 9.30
C SER A 68 6.41 -9.31 8.50
N GLU A 69 5.54 -9.56 7.52
CA GLU A 69 4.95 -8.52 6.68
C GLU A 69 4.01 -7.60 7.47
N VAL A 70 3.15 -8.17 8.31
CA VAL A 70 2.23 -7.44 9.20
C VAL A 70 3.01 -6.52 10.17
N LYS A 71 4.11 -7.02 10.74
CA LYS A 71 4.98 -6.19 11.61
C LYS A 71 5.61 -5.02 10.87
N GLY A 72 6.00 -5.22 9.60
CA GLY A 72 6.45 -4.14 8.73
C GLY A 72 5.36 -3.08 8.52
N LEU A 73 4.10 -3.50 8.32
CA LEU A 73 2.95 -2.63 8.08
C LEU A 73 2.52 -1.78 9.28
N LEU A 74 2.69 -2.27 10.51
CA LEU A 74 2.41 -1.48 11.73
C LEU A 74 3.20 -0.16 11.77
N SER A 75 4.43 -0.16 11.25
CA SER A 75 5.25 1.06 11.18
C SER A 75 4.67 2.10 10.19
N ILE A 76 4.00 1.63 9.15
CA ILE A 76 3.45 2.42 8.03
C ILE A 76 2.07 2.99 8.38
N LEU A 77 1.31 2.31 9.25
CA LEU A 77 -0.01 2.77 9.72
C LEU A 77 0.02 4.15 10.38
N LYS A 78 1.15 4.52 11.00
CA LYS A 78 1.36 5.86 11.58
C LYS A 78 1.19 6.98 10.56
N THR A 79 1.47 6.70 9.29
CA THR A 79 1.33 7.67 8.18
C THR A 79 -0.09 7.74 7.65
N ILE A 80 -0.82 6.61 7.64
CA ILE A 80 -2.16 6.50 7.05
C ILE A 80 -3.25 6.98 8.04
N LYS A 81 -3.04 6.82 9.35
CA LYS A 81 -4.00 7.12 10.44
C LYS A 81 -5.43 6.65 10.10
N SER A 82 -5.57 5.37 9.81
CA SER A 82 -6.86 4.71 9.61
C SER A 82 -7.12 3.79 10.79
N GLU A 83 -8.21 4.02 11.51
CA GLU A 83 -8.65 3.17 12.62
C GLU A 83 -9.02 1.76 12.12
N VAL A 84 -9.66 1.67 10.95
CA VAL A 84 -10.02 0.39 10.31
C VAL A 84 -8.78 -0.42 9.95
N ALA A 85 -7.77 0.22 9.37
CA ALA A 85 -6.52 -0.45 9.00
C ALA A 85 -5.71 -0.88 10.24
N GLU A 86 -5.72 -0.06 11.30
CA GLU A 86 -5.08 -0.36 12.57
C GLU A 86 -5.76 -1.54 13.28
N GLN A 87 -7.09 -1.55 13.36
CA GLN A 87 -7.84 -2.68 13.91
C GLN A 87 -7.58 -3.96 13.12
N PHE A 88 -7.67 -3.92 11.80
CA PHE A 88 -7.40 -5.08 10.94
C PHE A 88 -5.99 -5.66 11.14
N ILE A 89 -4.97 -4.81 11.12
CA ILE A 89 -3.57 -5.26 11.25
C ILE A 89 -3.30 -5.80 12.66
N ASN A 90 -3.83 -5.17 13.70
CA ASN A 90 -3.68 -5.65 15.08
C ASN A 90 -4.38 -7.01 15.28
N GLU A 91 -5.63 -7.16 14.80
CA GLU A 91 -6.34 -8.45 14.86
C GLU A 91 -5.61 -9.55 14.06
N LEU A 92 -5.01 -9.19 12.92
CA LEU A 92 -4.24 -10.11 12.11
C LEU A 92 -2.92 -10.51 12.79
N GLU A 93 -2.19 -9.56 13.39
CA GLU A 93 -0.98 -9.86 14.17
C GLU A 93 -1.31 -10.78 15.34
N GLU A 94 -2.38 -10.48 16.09
CA GLU A 94 -2.83 -11.31 17.21
C GLU A 94 -3.19 -12.73 16.73
N THR A 95 -3.92 -12.84 15.62
CA THR A 95 -4.34 -14.13 15.05
C THR A 95 -3.13 -14.97 14.60
N LEU A 96 -2.18 -14.36 13.88
CA LEU A 96 -0.96 -15.05 13.44
C LEU A 96 -0.04 -15.40 14.61
N GLY A 97 0.07 -14.51 15.60
CA GLY A 97 0.83 -14.74 16.83
C GLY A 97 0.28 -15.91 17.65
N LYS A 98 -1.05 -15.98 17.80
CA LYS A 98 -1.72 -17.12 18.44
C LYS A 98 -1.45 -18.43 17.73
N TRP A 99 -1.45 -18.44 16.39
CA TRP A 99 -1.10 -19.64 15.64
C TRP A 99 0.33 -20.11 15.91
N LEU A 100 1.31 -19.21 15.80
CA LEU A 100 2.70 -19.57 16.04
C LEU A 100 2.94 -20.03 17.48
N ALA A 101 2.28 -19.40 18.46
CA ALA A 101 2.34 -19.83 19.85
C ALA A 101 1.65 -21.19 20.09
N SER A 102 0.64 -21.52 19.27
CA SER A 102 -0.07 -22.81 19.37
C SER A 102 0.71 -23.98 18.75
N GLU A 103 1.86 -23.73 18.12
CA GLU A 103 2.70 -24.75 17.48
C GLU A 103 3.14 -25.85 18.46
N GLU A 104 3.68 -25.49 19.62
CA GLU A 104 4.15 -26.46 20.62
C GLU A 104 2.97 -27.32 21.14
N ASN A 105 1.81 -26.70 21.35
CA ASN A 105 0.61 -27.42 21.77
C ASN A 105 0.07 -28.35 20.68
N LEU A 106 0.09 -27.92 19.42
CA LEU A 106 -0.30 -28.72 18.25
C LEU A 106 0.54 -30.01 18.19
N TYR A 107 1.87 -29.87 18.22
CA TYR A 107 2.76 -31.03 18.15
C TYR A 107 2.61 -31.95 19.36
N CYS A 108 2.48 -31.41 20.57
CA CYS A 108 2.23 -32.22 21.77
C CYS A 108 0.93 -33.04 21.64
N ILE A 109 -0.17 -32.40 21.23
CA ILE A 109 -1.47 -33.07 21.07
C ILE A 109 -1.39 -34.16 19.99
N ILE A 110 -0.73 -33.87 18.87
CA ILE A 110 -0.55 -34.83 17.77
C ILE A 110 0.32 -36.00 18.23
N GLU A 111 1.50 -35.75 18.81
CA GLU A 111 2.42 -36.80 19.23
C GLU A 111 1.77 -37.72 20.28
N GLU A 112 1.03 -37.14 21.22
CA GLU A 112 0.27 -37.90 22.19
C GLU A 112 -0.88 -38.71 21.58
N ALA A 113 -1.64 -38.13 20.65
CA ALA A 113 -2.72 -38.82 19.96
C ALA A 113 -2.21 -39.98 19.08
N LEU A 114 -1.01 -39.85 18.52
CA LEU A 114 -0.37 -40.91 17.72
C LEU A 114 0.27 -42.00 18.60
N LYS A 115 0.68 -41.71 19.84
CA LYS A 115 1.15 -42.75 20.76
C LYS A 115 0.00 -43.52 21.40
N ASP A 116 -1.13 -42.86 21.62
CA ASP A 116 -2.33 -43.46 22.20
C ASP A 116 -3.12 -44.28 21.16
N LYS A 117 -3.45 -45.53 21.51
CA LYS A 117 -4.25 -46.45 20.67
C LYS A 117 -5.71 -46.58 21.14
N SER A 118 -6.11 -45.79 22.13
CA SER A 118 -7.45 -45.80 22.73
C SER A 118 -8.33 -44.65 22.23
N VAL A 119 -9.59 -44.64 22.67
CA VAL A 119 -10.57 -43.56 22.38
C VAL A 119 -10.05 -42.18 22.82
N ASN A 120 -9.18 -42.10 23.83
CA ASN A 120 -8.55 -40.85 24.26
C ASN A 120 -7.76 -40.16 23.14
N SER A 121 -7.27 -40.90 22.14
CA SER A 121 -6.64 -40.33 20.94
C SER A 121 -7.64 -39.45 20.16
N VAL A 122 -8.90 -39.88 20.04
CA VAL A 122 -9.95 -39.12 19.35
C VAL A 122 -10.27 -37.84 20.11
N ASP A 123 -10.39 -37.89 21.43
CA ASP A 123 -10.65 -36.70 22.26
C ASP A 123 -9.52 -35.66 22.17
N LYS A 124 -8.27 -36.11 22.07
CA LYS A 124 -7.11 -35.24 21.81
C LYS A 124 -7.21 -34.57 20.44
N ILE A 125 -7.60 -35.30 19.40
CA ILE A 125 -7.81 -34.70 18.07
C ILE A 125 -9.06 -33.80 18.02
N ILE A 126 -10.09 -34.05 18.82
CA ILE A 126 -11.22 -33.11 19.00
C ILE A 126 -10.74 -31.81 19.63
N SER A 127 -9.88 -31.88 20.66
CA SER A 127 -9.25 -30.69 21.24
C SER A 127 -8.44 -29.91 20.20
N LEU A 128 -7.65 -30.61 19.39
CA LEU A 128 -6.91 -30.02 18.25
C LEU A 128 -7.86 -29.32 17.27
N ALA A 129 -8.94 -29.99 16.87
CA ALA A 129 -9.92 -29.46 15.94
C ALA A 129 -10.58 -28.19 16.50
N ASN A 130 -10.89 -28.14 17.80
CA ASN A 130 -11.41 -26.93 18.45
C ASN A 130 -10.44 -25.75 18.41
N TYR A 131 -9.14 -25.98 18.64
CA TYR A 131 -8.12 -24.95 18.43
C TYR A 131 -8.13 -24.41 16.99
N LEU A 132 -8.25 -25.31 16.00
CA LEU A 132 -8.30 -24.91 14.59
C LEU A 132 -9.59 -24.17 14.24
N ILE A 133 -10.73 -24.54 14.83
CA ILE A 133 -12.02 -23.85 14.67
C ILE A 133 -11.93 -22.42 15.22
N ASP A 134 -11.36 -22.24 16.39
CA ASP A 134 -11.20 -20.91 16.99
C ASP A 134 -10.26 -20.02 16.17
N PHE A 135 -9.16 -20.59 15.67
CA PHE A 135 -8.32 -19.90 14.71
C PHE A 135 -9.11 -19.52 13.44
N ALA A 136 -9.90 -20.43 12.87
CA ALA A 136 -10.74 -20.18 11.69
C ALA A 136 -11.71 -19.01 11.90
N ARG A 137 -12.27 -18.89 13.10
CA ARG A 137 -13.19 -17.82 13.47
C ARG A 137 -12.49 -16.47 13.57
N SER A 138 -11.34 -16.41 14.24
CA SER A 138 -10.50 -15.21 14.28
C SER A 138 -10.06 -14.81 12.87
N PHE A 139 -9.69 -15.79 12.05
CA PHE A 139 -9.34 -15.60 10.65
C PHE A 139 -10.50 -15.02 9.83
N LEU A 140 -11.70 -15.60 9.93
CA LEU A 140 -12.90 -15.07 9.24
C LEU A 140 -13.27 -13.66 9.70
N ARG A 141 -13.02 -13.29 10.95
CA ARG A 141 -13.24 -11.93 11.45
C ARG A 141 -12.34 -10.94 10.73
N CYS A 142 -11.05 -11.26 10.58
CA CYS A 142 -10.10 -10.42 9.86
C CYS A 142 -10.50 -10.25 8.38
N ILE A 143 -11.10 -11.27 7.75
CA ILE A 143 -11.64 -11.19 6.38
C ILE A 143 -12.83 -10.22 6.26
N GLY A 144 -13.62 -10.07 7.33
CA GLY A 144 -14.78 -9.17 7.35
C GLY A 144 -14.43 -7.70 7.05
N TYR A 145 -13.20 -7.29 7.35
CA TYR A 145 -12.68 -5.95 7.06
C TYR A 145 -12.40 -5.70 5.56
N ILE A 146 -12.34 -6.76 4.76
CA ILE A 146 -11.80 -6.73 3.38
C ILE A 146 -12.91 -6.71 2.31
N SER A 147 -14.09 -7.22 2.64
CA SER A 147 -15.18 -7.38 1.68
C SER A 147 -16.53 -7.27 2.39
N PRO A 148 -17.13 -6.07 2.48
CA PRO A 148 -18.49 -5.90 3.01
C PRO A 148 -19.53 -6.62 2.14
N SER A 149 -19.21 -6.92 0.88
CA SER A 149 -19.92 -7.88 0.05
C SER A 149 -19.56 -9.30 0.47
N ILE A 150 -20.33 -9.80 1.43
CA ILE A 150 -20.33 -11.18 1.94
C ILE A 150 -20.22 -12.17 0.76
N LYS A 151 -19.01 -12.60 0.40
CA LYS A 151 -18.87 -13.90 -0.21
C LYS A 151 -19.38 -14.89 0.84
N ALA A 152 -20.12 -15.92 0.41
CA ALA A 152 -20.44 -17.00 1.33
C ALA A 152 -19.11 -17.50 1.92
N GLY A 153 -19.00 -17.60 3.25
CA GLY A 153 -17.74 -17.78 3.98
C GLY A 153 -16.82 -18.95 3.56
N GLY A 154 -17.23 -19.79 2.60
CA GLY A 154 -16.43 -20.84 1.97
C GLY A 154 -15.75 -20.42 0.65
N GLN A 155 -15.87 -19.17 0.23
CA GLN A 155 -15.19 -18.61 -0.96
C GLN A 155 -14.04 -17.65 -0.59
N TYR A 156 -13.73 -17.53 0.70
CA TYR A 156 -12.58 -16.76 1.15
C TYR A 156 -11.38 -17.68 1.25
N GLU A 157 -10.31 -17.30 0.57
CA GLU A 157 -9.05 -18.03 0.54
C GLU A 157 -8.01 -17.30 1.38
N LEU A 158 -6.98 -18.01 1.87
CA LEU A 158 -5.78 -17.38 2.43
C LEU A 158 -5.16 -16.33 1.50
N ASP A 159 -5.33 -16.53 0.19
CA ASP A 159 -4.94 -15.63 -0.87
C ASP A 159 -5.62 -14.26 -0.78
N ASP A 160 -6.81 -14.16 -0.16
CA ASP A 160 -7.50 -12.89 0.03
C ASP A 160 -6.81 -11.99 1.06
N PHE A 161 -6.10 -12.56 2.05
CA PHE A 161 -5.23 -11.79 2.96
C PHE A 161 -3.99 -11.27 2.26
N VAL A 162 -3.37 -12.13 1.44
CA VAL A 162 -2.20 -11.75 0.65
C VAL A 162 -2.55 -10.58 -0.25
N LYS A 163 -3.70 -10.63 -0.95
CA LYS A 163 -4.20 -9.54 -1.80
C LYS A 163 -4.39 -8.23 -1.04
N VAL A 164 -4.79 -8.28 0.23
CA VAL A 164 -4.98 -7.08 1.06
C VAL A 164 -3.67 -6.51 1.56
N LEU A 165 -2.77 -7.38 2.02
CA LEU A 165 -1.41 -6.97 2.37
C LEU A 165 -0.72 -6.37 1.13
N GLU A 166 -0.86 -6.98 -0.03
CA GLU A 166 -0.40 -6.45 -1.32
C GLU A 166 -1.06 -5.12 -1.66
N ARG A 167 -2.36 -4.95 -1.37
CA ARG A 167 -3.06 -3.70 -1.58
C ARG A 167 -2.53 -2.59 -0.68
N ILE A 168 -2.33 -2.87 0.62
CA ILE A 168 -1.76 -1.90 1.58
C ILE A 168 -0.33 -1.53 1.19
N LYS A 169 0.50 -2.52 0.82
CA LYS A 169 1.85 -2.29 0.27
C LYS A 169 1.80 -1.43 -1.00
N GLY A 170 0.85 -1.72 -1.89
CA GLY A 170 0.60 -0.94 -3.10
C GLY A 170 0.26 0.52 -2.78
N ILE A 171 -0.61 0.74 -1.78
CA ILE A 171 -0.98 2.07 -1.30
C ILE A 171 0.23 2.81 -0.75
N GLN A 172 1.07 2.16 0.05
CA GLN A 172 2.31 2.74 0.55
C GLN A 172 3.23 3.14 -0.60
N LYS A 173 3.47 2.23 -1.55
CA LYS A 173 4.32 2.50 -2.71
C LYS A 173 3.79 3.68 -3.53
N ASP A 174 2.49 3.71 -3.77
CA ASP A 174 1.86 4.81 -4.51
C ASP A 174 1.94 6.14 -3.74
N LEU A 175 1.79 6.13 -2.41
CA LEU A 175 2.00 7.30 -1.56
C LEU A 175 3.43 7.82 -1.62
N THR A 176 4.43 6.92 -1.52
CA THR A 176 5.84 7.28 -1.65
C THR A 176 6.12 7.90 -3.01
N LEU A 177 5.65 7.28 -4.09
CA LEU A 177 5.80 7.81 -5.44
C LEU A 177 5.15 9.18 -5.61
N ILE A 178 3.94 9.38 -5.07
CA ILE A 178 3.27 10.70 -5.08
C ILE A 178 4.12 11.74 -4.35
N LEU A 179 4.69 11.40 -3.19
CA LEU A 179 5.57 12.32 -2.45
C LEU A 179 6.86 12.63 -3.21
N ASP A 180 7.46 11.63 -3.87
CA ASP A 180 8.64 11.80 -4.70
C ASP A 180 8.37 12.72 -5.91
N PHE A 181 7.29 12.49 -6.65
CA PHE A 181 6.89 13.35 -7.76
C PHE A 181 6.62 14.79 -7.30
N ARG A 182 6.07 14.96 -6.09
CA ARG A 182 5.83 16.28 -5.51
C ARG A 182 7.11 16.99 -5.11
N ARG A 183 8.08 16.26 -4.56
CA ARG A 183 9.41 16.79 -4.26
C ARG A 183 10.08 17.24 -5.56
N GLU A 184 10.07 16.39 -6.58
CA GLU A 184 10.64 16.70 -7.89
C GLU A 184 9.97 17.94 -8.51
N ALA A 185 8.63 17.98 -8.56
CA ALA A 185 7.90 19.14 -9.05
C ALA A 185 8.25 20.43 -8.29
N TYR A 186 8.44 20.35 -6.97
CA TYR A 186 8.82 21.50 -6.15
C TYR A 186 10.24 21.99 -6.48
N GLU A 187 11.23 21.10 -6.42
CA GLU A 187 12.65 21.42 -6.68
C GLU A 187 12.85 22.02 -8.08
N HIS A 188 12.18 21.46 -9.08
CA HIS A 188 12.26 21.94 -10.46
C HIS A 188 11.44 23.22 -10.70
N SER A 189 10.37 23.45 -9.93
CA SER A 189 9.64 24.73 -9.96
C SER A 189 10.47 25.88 -9.40
N GLU A 190 11.25 25.63 -8.34
CA GLU A 190 12.20 26.63 -7.82
C GLU A 190 13.23 26.97 -8.89
N LYS A 191 13.92 25.97 -9.45
CA LYS A 191 14.91 26.16 -10.52
C LYS A 191 14.33 26.93 -11.71
N PHE A 192 13.14 26.55 -12.18
CA PHE A 192 12.44 27.26 -13.25
C PHE A 192 12.33 28.77 -12.98
N ASN A 193 11.95 29.16 -11.76
CA ASN A 193 11.81 30.57 -11.37
C ASN A 193 13.16 31.30 -11.30
N GLU A 194 14.26 30.60 -11.08
CA GLU A 194 15.61 31.18 -11.00
C GLU A 194 16.24 31.43 -12.38
N GLN A 195 15.97 30.58 -13.39
CA GLN A 195 16.73 30.60 -14.65
C GLN A 195 16.68 31.93 -15.39
N ILE A 196 15.49 32.53 -15.53
CA ILE A 196 15.34 33.80 -16.27
C ILE A 196 16.01 34.96 -15.50
N PRO A 197 15.76 35.17 -14.19
CA PRO A 197 16.50 36.16 -13.42
C PRO A 197 18.01 36.00 -13.49
N ILE A 198 18.54 34.77 -13.36
CA ILE A 198 19.98 34.51 -13.43
C ILE A 198 20.53 34.91 -14.80
N ALA A 199 19.86 34.54 -15.88
CA ALA A 199 20.26 34.91 -17.24
C ALA A 199 20.24 36.42 -17.49
N LEU A 200 19.29 37.14 -16.90
CA LEU A 200 19.19 38.60 -17.05
C LEU A 200 20.30 39.33 -16.30
N TRP A 201 20.58 38.94 -15.06
CA TRP A 201 21.53 39.63 -14.20
C TRP A 201 22.98 39.15 -14.35
N GLY A 202 23.20 37.96 -14.92
CA GLY A 202 24.52 37.35 -15.07
C GLY A 202 25.19 36.90 -13.76
N ASP A 203 24.59 37.23 -12.62
CA ASP A 203 25.03 36.88 -11.28
C ASP A 203 23.88 36.26 -10.48
N ARG A 204 24.11 35.04 -9.97
CA ARG A 204 23.08 34.27 -9.26
C ARG A 204 22.67 34.95 -7.96
N GLU A 205 23.62 35.46 -7.18
CA GLU A 205 23.31 36.02 -5.86
C GLU A 205 22.43 37.27 -5.99
N THR A 206 22.77 38.15 -6.93
CA THR A 206 22.00 39.35 -7.25
C THR A 206 20.62 39.00 -7.81
N ALA A 207 20.55 38.06 -8.77
CA ALA A 207 19.29 37.61 -9.36
C ALA A 207 18.31 37.10 -8.30
N LEU A 208 18.76 36.24 -7.40
CA LEU A 208 17.93 35.67 -6.34
C LEU A 208 17.46 36.73 -5.35
N LYS A 209 18.35 37.63 -4.90
CA LYS A 209 17.98 38.75 -4.02
C LYS A 209 16.91 39.65 -4.63
N LYS A 210 17.01 39.95 -5.92
CA LYS A 210 16.02 40.76 -6.65
C LYS A 210 14.69 40.03 -6.81
N PHE A 211 14.74 38.74 -7.14
CA PHE A 211 13.55 37.91 -7.29
C PHE A 211 12.81 37.72 -5.96
N GLU A 212 13.52 37.46 -4.86
CA GLU A 212 12.93 37.37 -3.51
C GLU A 212 12.28 38.69 -3.07
N ALA A 213 12.97 39.83 -3.27
CA ALA A 213 12.41 41.14 -2.95
C ALA A 213 11.14 41.42 -3.78
N PHE A 214 11.09 41.00 -5.04
CA PHE A 214 9.89 41.08 -5.87
C PHE A 214 8.76 40.17 -5.35
N ALA A 215 9.07 38.92 -5.01
CA ALA A 215 8.11 37.96 -4.47
C ALA A 215 7.50 38.42 -3.12
N ARG A 216 8.26 39.20 -2.33
CA ARG A 216 7.80 39.84 -1.08
C ARG A 216 7.08 41.18 -1.29
N PHE A 217 6.89 41.60 -2.54
CA PHE A 217 6.30 42.90 -2.92
C PHE A 217 7.11 44.12 -2.46
N GLU A 218 8.40 43.93 -2.14
CA GLU A 218 9.34 44.99 -1.76
C GLU A 218 9.96 45.66 -2.99
N LEU A 219 9.94 44.97 -4.14
CA LEU A 219 10.46 45.43 -5.42
C LEU A 219 9.33 45.49 -6.46
N LYS A 220 9.30 46.56 -7.27
CA LYS A 220 8.36 46.67 -8.40
C LYS A 220 8.88 45.92 -9.63
N THR A 221 7.96 45.50 -10.50
CA THR A 221 8.26 44.71 -11.71
C THR A 221 9.27 45.38 -12.66
N ASP A 222 9.21 46.71 -12.80
CA ASP A 222 10.12 47.52 -13.63
C ASP A 222 11.58 47.48 -13.13
N LYS A 223 11.80 47.15 -11.86
CA LYS A 223 13.13 47.03 -11.25
C LYS A 223 13.66 45.60 -11.20
N LEU A 224 12.87 44.62 -11.67
CA LEU A 224 13.25 43.21 -11.70
C LEU A 224 14.18 42.90 -12.89
N ILE A 225 14.08 43.69 -13.94
CA ILE A 225 14.85 43.57 -15.18
C ILE A 225 15.99 44.61 -15.13
N PRO A 226 17.26 44.21 -15.36
CA PRO A 226 18.37 45.16 -15.41
C PRO A 226 18.29 46.03 -16.68
N GLU A 227 18.88 47.23 -16.63
CA GLU A 227 18.87 48.18 -17.75
C GLU A 227 19.56 47.63 -19.01
N ASN A 228 20.59 46.80 -18.82
CA ASN A 228 21.31 46.10 -19.89
C ASN A 228 21.41 44.61 -19.57
N PHE A 229 21.16 43.76 -20.55
CA PHE A 229 21.37 42.32 -20.46
C PHE A 229 21.75 41.73 -21.83
N SER A 230 22.30 40.53 -21.81
CA SER A 230 22.71 39.77 -23.00
C SER A 230 21.53 39.00 -23.58
N ALA A 231 21.28 39.15 -24.88
CA ALA A 231 20.19 38.45 -25.56
C ALA A 231 20.50 36.96 -25.70
N GLU A 232 21.79 36.63 -25.85
CA GLU A 232 22.32 35.26 -25.90
C GLU A 232 22.11 34.54 -24.57
N ASP A 233 22.44 35.20 -23.45
CA ASP A 233 22.25 34.63 -22.11
C ASP A 233 20.76 34.47 -21.79
N LEU A 234 19.93 35.44 -22.18
CA LEU A 234 18.48 35.31 -22.07
C LEU A 234 17.94 34.14 -22.89
N ALA A 235 18.41 33.95 -24.13
CA ALA A 235 18.00 32.81 -24.97
C ALA A 235 18.37 31.48 -24.31
N PHE A 236 19.57 31.39 -23.75
CA PHE A 236 20.02 30.21 -23.00
C PHE A 236 19.17 29.97 -21.74
N GLY A 237 18.92 31.02 -20.94
CA GLY A 237 18.08 30.94 -19.75
C GLY A 237 16.64 30.52 -20.05
N LEU A 238 16.07 30.98 -21.16
CA LEU A 238 14.73 30.56 -21.61
C LEU A 238 14.67 29.07 -21.97
N VAL A 239 15.72 28.53 -22.62
CA VAL A 239 15.82 27.09 -22.90
C VAL A 239 15.90 26.28 -21.61
N GLN A 240 16.74 26.71 -20.66
CA GLN A 240 16.85 26.05 -19.36
C GLN A 240 15.53 26.12 -18.57
N ALA A 241 14.89 27.28 -18.50
CA ALA A 241 13.60 27.45 -17.85
C ALA A 241 12.54 26.49 -18.45
N LYS A 242 12.51 26.38 -19.78
CA LYS A 242 11.59 25.46 -20.46
C LYS A 242 11.87 23.98 -20.14
N ALA A 243 13.14 23.60 -20.02
CA ALA A 243 13.53 22.25 -19.63
C ALA A 243 13.08 21.93 -18.20
N GLU A 244 13.27 22.86 -17.26
CA GLU A 244 12.81 22.73 -15.87
C GLU A 244 11.28 22.62 -15.80
N LEU A 245 10.56 23.48 -16.52
CA LEU A 245 9.09 23.44 -16.59
C LEU A 245 8.56 22.11 -17.18
N ASN A 246 9.31 21.49 -18.09
CA ASN A 246 8.97 20.18 -18.64
C ASN A 246 9.07 19.07 -17.61
N ILE A 247 10.09 19.09 -16.76
CA ILE A 247 10.22 18.15 -15.64
C ILE A 247 9.04 18.31 -14.68
N VAL A 248 8.70 19.55 -14.31
CA VAL A 248 7.53 19.85 -13.46
C VAL A 248 6.24 19.31 -14.08
N SER A 249 6.03 19.55 -15.38
CA SER A 249 4.85 19.07 -16.10
C SER A 249 4.75 17.54 -16.11
N ASN A 250 5.87 16.86 -16.33
CA ASN A 250 5.92 15.40 -16.33
C ASN A 250 5.62 14.81 -14.95
N ALA A 251 6.21 15.36 -13.89
CA ALA A 251 5.94 14.93 -12.52
C ALA A 251 4.45 15.05 -12.14
N ILE A 252 3.78 16.12 -12.58
CA ILE A 252 2.34 16.35 -12.36
C ILE A 252 1.45 15.37 -13.13
N GLU A 253 1.87 14.94 -14.32
CA GLU A 253 1.16 13.89 -15.07
C GLU A 253 1.41 12.51 -14.48
N MET A 254 2.61 12.19 -13.98
CA MET A 254 2.86 10.93 -13.25
C MET A 254 2.05 10.84 -11.95
N GLU A 255 1.90 11.97 -11.24
CA GLU A 255 1.02 12.05 -10.05
C GLU A 255 -0.45 11.72 -10.37
N LYS A 256 -0.92 12.04 -11.58
CA LYS A 256 -2.28 11.71 -12.06
C LYS A 256 -2.55 10.22 -12.06
N GLU A 257 -1.61 9.43 -12.54
CA GLU A 257 -1.80 8.00 -12.75
C GLU A 257 -2.00 7.27 -11.43
N LYS A 258 -1.47 7.85 -10.33
CA LYS A 258 -1.53 7.29 -8.98
C LYS A 258 -2.66 7.83 -8.12
N ILE A 259 -3.26 8.96 -8.48
CA ILE A 259 -4.27 9.65 -7.66
C ILE A 259 -5.56 8.82 -7.44
N TYR A 260 -5.95 7.99 -8.42
CA TYR A 260 -7.14 7.15 -8.31
C TYR A 260 -6.93 5.94 -7.40
N ALA A 261 -5.71 5.41 -7.34
CA ALA A 261 -5.35 4.38 -6.36
C ALA A 261 -5.47 4.93 -4.94
N LEU A 262 -5.06 6.20 -4.73
CA LEU A 262 -5.20 6.89 -3.45
C LEU A 262 -6.67 7.08 -3.04
N LYS A 263 -7.57 7.41 -3.97
CA LYS A 263 -9.01 7.52 -3.66
C LYS A 263 -9.61 6.16 -3.26
N ALA A 264 -9.37 5.13 -4.06
CA ALA A 264 -9.85 3.78 -3.74
C ALA A 264 -9.30 3.28 -2.39
N ALA A 265 -8.08 3.68 -2.02
CA ALA A 265 -7.48 3.40 -0.72
C ALA A 265 -8.15 4.16 0.42
N ALA A 266 -8.45 5.45 0.22
CA ALA A 266 -9.16 6.27 1.20
C ALA A 266 -10.54 5.69 1.51
N ASP A 267 -11.26 5.23 0.48
CA ASP A 267 -12.58 4.62 0.62
C ASP A 267 -12.51 3.26 1.34
N LEU A 268 -11.57 2.39 0.92
CA LEU A 268 -11.43 1.05 1.50
C LEU A 268 -10.98 1.09 2.97
N LEU A 269 -10.07 2.01 3.30
CA LEU A 269 -9.50 2.12 4.64
C LEU A 269 -10.22 3.15 5.51
N GLU A 270 -11.28 3.77 5.00
CA GLU A 270 -12.00 4.87 5.66
C GLU A 270 -11.03 5.94 6.22
N SER A 271 -9.97 6.28 5.47
CA SER A 271 -8.91 7.19 5.95
C SER A 271 -9.20 8.65 5.59
N PRO A 272 -9.45 9.53 6.58
CA PRO A 272 -9.66 10.96 6.31
C PRO A 272 -8.40 11.65 5.78
N ILE A 273 -7.21 11.19 6.18
CA ILE A 273 -5.93 11.77 5.72
C ILE A 273 -5.69 11.47 4.24
N LEU A 274 -5.93 10.23 3.81
CA LEU A 274 -5.80 9.86 2.40
C LEU A 274 -6.80 10.65 1.54
N GLU A 275 -8.02 10.86 2.04
CA GLU A 275 -9.02 11.70 1.37
C GLU A 275 -8.57 13.17 1.26
N ILE A 276 -8.04 13.76 2.35
CA ILE A 276 -7.50 15.14 2.34
C ILE A 276 -6.35 15.26 1.32
N LEU A 277 -5.44 14.30 1.29
CA LEU A 277 -4.34 14.27 0.33
C LEU A 277 -4.88 14.19 -1.11
N TYR A 278 -5.81 13.28 -1.38
CA TYR A 278 -6.49 13.14 -2.67
C TYR A 278 -7.10 14.47 -3.16
N GLN A 279 -7.91 15.10 -2.32
CA GLN A 279 -8.56 16.37 -2.64
C GLN A 279 -7.54 17.51 -2.85
N GLY A 280 -6.50 17.56 -2.01
CA GLY A 280 -5.44 18.55 -2.11
C GLY A 280 -4.62 18.44 -3.41
N ILE A 281 -4.40 17.22 -3.89
CA ILE A 281 -3.72 16.97 -5.17
C ILE A 281 -4.64 17.38 -6.33
N LEU A 282 -5.92 16.99 -6.31
CA LEU A 282 -6.88 17.39 -7.36
C LEU A 282 -6.96 18.91 -7.53
N LYS A 283 -7.07 19.64 -6.41
CA LYS A 283 -7.12 21.11 -6.43
C LYS A 283 -5.86 21.71 -7.07
N ARG A 284 -4.68 21.21 -6.69
CA ARG A 284 -3.40 21.67 -7.25
C ARG A 284 -3.27 21.37 -8.73
N ARG A 285 -3.64 20.16 -9.17
CA ARG A 285 -3.57 19.79 -10.58
C ARG A 285 -4.48 20.66 -11.45
N LYS A 286 -5.65 21.05 -10.94
CA LYS A 286 -6.54 22.02 -11.62
C LYS A 286 -5.86 23.39 -11.81
N ILE A 287 -5.12 23.85 -10.80
CA ILE A 287 -4.34 25.10 -10.88
C ILE A 287 -3.18 24.92 -11.86
N ALA A 288 -2.37 23.88 -11.69
CA ALA A 288 -1.20 23.62 -12.51
C ALA A 288 -1.54 23.52 -14.00
N LYS A 289 -2.59 22.78 -14.37
CA LYS A 289 -3.05 22.66 -15.76
C LYS A 289 -3.35 24.02 -16.39
N LYS A 290 -3.92 24.96 -15.63
CA LYS A 290 -4.22 26.32 -16.13
C LYS A 290 -2.95 27.14 -16.33
N TYR A 291 -2.03 27.11 -15.36
CA TYR A 291 -0.87 28.02 -15.35
C TYR A 291 0.33 27.49 -16.15
N ILE A 292 0.59 26.19 -16.17
CA ILE A 292 1.71 25.60 -16.92
C ILE A 292 1.57 25.89 -18.42
N GLN A 293 0.36 25.78 -18.96
CA GLN A 293 0.10 26.09 -20.37
C GLN A 293 0.38 27.57 -20.69
N LEU A 294 -0.01 28.48 -19.78
CA LEU A 294 0.29 29.92 -19.93
C LEU A 294 1.79 30.20 -19.84
N LEU A 295 2.51 29.52 -18.93
CA LEU A 295 3.95 29.67 -18.80
C LEU A 295 4.68 29.22 -20.08
N TYR A 296 4.30 28.07 -20.67
CA TYR A 296 4.85 27.65 -21.95
C TYR A 296 4.60 28.66 -23.07
N GLN A 297 3.37 29.18 -23.19
CA GLN A 297 3.04 30.20 -24.18
C GLN A 297 3.89 31.46 -24.01
N ASN A 298 4.09 31.91 -22.77
CA ASN A 298 4.92 33.08 -22.48
C ASN A 298 6.40 32.83 -22.79
N LEU A 299 6.94 31.66 -22.44
CA LEU A 299 8.31 31.28 -22.78
C LEU A 299 8.52 31.22 -24.30
N ASP A 300 7.59 30.62 -25.04
CA ASP A 300 7.66 30.52 -26.50
C ASP A 300 7.56 31.90 -27.18
N ASN A 301 6.76 32.81 -26.62
CA ASN A 301 6.70 34.20 -27.09
C ASN A 301 8.03 34.92 -26.84
N LEU A 302 8.56 34.84 -25.62
CA LEU A 302 9.84 35.46 -25.25
C LEU A 302 10.98 34.91 -26.10
N GLN A 303 11.04 33.59 -26.29
CA GLN A 303 12.07 32.96 -27.11
C GLN A 303 12.02 33.45 -28.57
N ARG A 304 10.81 33.61 -29.14
CA ARG A 304 10.64 34.18 -30.49
C ARG A 304 11.12 35.63 -30.59
N GLU A 305 10.78 36.47 -29.61
CA GLU A 305 11.24 37.87 -29.61
C GLU A 305 12.76 37.97 -29.41
N THR A 306 13.34 37.19 -28.49
CA THR A 306 14.79 37.14 -28.28
C THR A 306 15.52 36.68 -29.55
N GLN A 307 14.98 35.68 -30.26
CA GLN A 307 15.55 35.19 -31.51
C GLN A 307 15.57 36.27 -32.60
N LYS A 308 14.49 37.04 -32.77
CA LYS A 308 14.46 38.16 -33.72
C LYS A 308 15.55 39.20 -33.43
N VAL A 309 15.78 39.51 -32.15
CA VAL A 309 16.83 40.44 -31.73
C VAL A 309 18.22 39.90 -32.09
N LEU A 310 18.48 38.61 -31.84
CA LEU A 310 19.75 37.97 -32.20
C LEU A 310 19.98 37.96 -33.71
N GLU A 311 18.96 37.63 -34.51
CA GLU A 311 19.03 37.65 -35.97
C GLU A 311 19.29 39.04 -36.53
N SER A 312 18.69 40.08 -35.94
CA SER A 312 18.93 41.48 -36.34
C SER A 312 20.35 41.96 -36.05
N LYS A 313 21.01 41.40 -35.03
CA LYS A 313 22.41 41.70 -34.69
C LYS A 313 23.43 40.94 -35.56
N GLY A 314 23.06 39.76 -36.07
CA GLY A 314 23.90 38.94 -36.95
C GLY A 314 23.88 39.34 -38.44
N GLN A 315 23.05 40.32 -38.84
CA GLN A 315 22.96 40.84 -40.21
C GLN A 315 23.82 42.10 -40.44
N HIS A 316 24.68 42.48 -39.48
CA HIS A 316 25.61 43.61 -39.54
C HIS A 316 27.06 43.16 -39.33
#